data_AF-A0A1B9NTF5-F1
#
_entry.id   AF-A0A1B9NTF5-F1
#
_cell.length_a   1.000
_cell.length_b   1.000
_cell.length_c   1.000
_cell.angle_alpha   90.00
_cell.angle_beta   90.00
_cell.angle_gamma   90.00
#
_symmetry.space_group_name_H-M   'P 1'
#
loop_
_entity.id
_entity.type
_entity.pdbx_description
1 polymer ?
#
loop_
_entity_poly.entity_id
_entity_poly.type
_entity_poly.pdbx_seq_one_letter_code
_entity_poly.pdbx_strand_id
1 'polypeptide(L)'
;MNKIKSMLKNIIFISTVFGVYFFTMFVVVEKIPFPLEIEGLPSLLITVGLLGFLFSVVGSLYIFMAAIISYDPNEINYYDYFYKVSNLIKNKYLSSVVGFVIYFLIVPVTLWVCLLLEYSLYLPITWFFVIPLAYSFYLMTPNKSLRDCDFTLLLTSRYFILILTYYFVSLISNLSFFLYMGFLGFTGIVATDPEFYLSAMIFVILSYISLIPNKPLNEFELISKKFGNENLFSKFYKSPAAIICLFAIMFCLYPPVSAKITSRTLYILGLGGGVERVYYYTPESRVRLPNKIIDQCTENKYCETKPLRVILGVGGVLYVRLISDNNEPLIGLPSKNMYPIISEKDT
;
A
#
# COMPACT_ATOMS: atom_id res chain seq x y z
N MET A 1 31.45 2.76 2.75
CA MET A 1 31.18 3.14 1.34
C MET A 1 30.82 1.95 0.44
N ASN A 2 31.61 0.88 0.37
CA ASN A 2 31.34 -0.27 -0.53
C ASN A 2 30.02 -1.03 -0.24
N LYS A 3 29.64 -1.22 1.04
CA LYS A 3 28.34 -1.82 1.40
C LYS A 3 27.14 -0.99 0.93
N ILE A 4 27.21 0.33 1.08
CA ILE A 4 26.15 1.26 0.65
C ILE A 4 26.02 1.22 -0.88
N LYS A 5 27.14 1.27 -1.60
CA LYS A 5 27.15 1.16 -3.08
C LYS A 5 26.57 -0.17 -3.57
N SER A 6 26.87 -1.28 -2.87
CA SER A 6 26.30 -2.60 -3.19
C SER A 6 24.80 -2.67 -2.89
N MET A 7 24.34 -2.12 -1.76
CA MET A 7 22.91 -2.05 -1.44
C MET A 7 22.15 -1.23 -2.47
N LEU A 8 22.68 -0.06 -2.84
CA LEU A 8 22.06 0.83 -3.82
C LEU A 8 21.97 0.18 -5.20
N LYS A 9 23.02 -0.55 -5.62
CA LYS A 9 23.01 -1.33 -6.87
C LYS A 9 21.93 -2.41 -6.86
N ASN A 10 21.75 -3.11 -5.75
CA ASN A 10 20.72 -4.14 -5.62
C ASN A 10 19.31 -3.54 -5.64
N ILE A 11 19.10 -2.41 -4.97
CA ILE A 11 17.81 -1.69 -5.01
C ILE A 11 17.49 -1.26 -6.44
N ILE A 12 18.43 -0.60 -7.13
CA ILE A 12 18.23 -0.17 -8.52
C ILE A 12 17.90 -1.38 -9.41
N PHE A 13 18.65 -2.48 -9.28
CA PHE A 13 18.41 -3.69 -10.06
C PHE A 13 16.99 -4.26 -9.82
N ILE A 14 16.59 -4.41 -8.56
CA ILE A 14 15.26 -4.92 -8.21
C ILE A 14 14.17 -3.97 -8.71
N SER A 15 14.33 -2.66 -8.51
CA SER A 15 13.41 -1.64 -9.02
C SER A 15 13.31 -1.67 -10.54
N THR A 16 14.40 -1.87 -11.28
CA THR A 16 14.33 -2.00 -12.75
C THR A 16 13.54 -3.23 -13.18
N VAL A 17 13.73 -4.38 -12.53
CA VAL A 17 13.01 -5.62 -12.85
C VAL A 17 11.51 -5.44 -12.61
N PHE A 18 11.12 -4.88 -11.46
CA PHE A 18 9.74 -4.55 -11.18
C PHE A 18 9.20 -3.52 -12.18
N GLY A 19 9.95 -2.46 -12.46
CA GLY A 19 9.59 -1.43 -13.43
C GLY A 19 9.28 -2.01 -14.82
N VAL A 20 10.12 -2.93 -15.31
CA VAL A 20 9.89 -3.65 -16.58
C VAL A 20 8.57 -4.41 -16.54
N TYR A 21 8.30 -5.14 -15.45
CA TYR A 21 7.05 -5.89 -15.32
C TYR A 21 5.82 -4.97 -15.31
N PHE A 22 5.82 -3.97 -14.42
CA PHE A 22 4.73 -3.00 -14.25
C PHE A 22 4.44 -2.23 -15.54
N PHE A 23 5.49 -1.82 -16.24
CA PHE A 23 5.38 -1.13 -17.53
C PHE A 23 4.85 -2.05 -18.63
N THR A 24 5.35 -3.29 -18.72
CA THR A 24 4.89 -4.25 -19.72
C THR A 24 3.40 -4.57 -19.53
N MET A 25 2.96 -4.81 -18.29
CA MET A 25 1.54 -5.05 -18.00
C MET A 25 0.67 -3.86 -18.37
N PHE A 26 1.13 -2.64 -18.12
CA PHE A 26 0.44 -1.42 -18.54
C PHE A 26 0.30 -1.31 -20.06
N VAL A 27 1.39 -1.50 -20.80
CA VAL A 27 1.42 -1.46 -22.26
C VAL A 27 0.48 -2.51 -22.87
N VAL A 28 0.46 -3.72 -22.30
CA VAL A 28 -0.43 -4.81 -22.74
C VAL A 28 -1.91 -4.48 -22.47
N VAL A 29 -2.24 -4.01 -21.27
CA VAL A 29 -3.63 -3.68 -20.89
C VAL A 29 -4.16 -2.51 -21.71
N GLU A 30 -3.35 -1.47 -21.91
CA GLU A 30 -3.74 -0.28 -22.69
C GLU A 30 -3.58 -0.45 -24.21
N LYS A 31 -3.12 -1.63 -24.66
CA LYS A 31 -2.89 -1.98 -26.07
C LYS A 31 -1.97 -0.98 -26.79
N ILE A 32 -0.94 -0.53 -26.08
CA ILE A 32 0.06 0.39 -26.62
C ILE A 32 1.10 -0.46 -27.37
N PRO A 33 1.53 -0.09 -28.58
CA PRO A 33 2.69 -0.72 -29.19
C PRO A 33 3.93 -0.41 -28.33
N PHE A 34 4.71 -1.44 -27.99
CA PHE A 34 5.84 -1.29 -27.08
C PHE A 34 6.79 -0.18 -27.57
N PRO A 35 7.05 0.88 -26.79
CA PRO A 35 7.89 1.98 -27.26
C PRO A 35 9.33 1.48 -27.43
N LEU A 36 9.78 1.44 -28.69
CA LEU A 36 11.11 0.98 -29.08
C LEU A 36 12.18 2.07 -28.96
N GLU A 37 11.81 3.33 -28.72
CA GLU A 37 12.78 4.41 -28.51
C GLU A 37 13.43 4.29 -27.12
N ILE A 38 14.74 4.03 -27.11
CA ILE A 38 15.55 3.69 -25.93
C ILE A 38 15.84 4.93 -25.06
N GLU A 39 15.71 6.13 -25.62
CA GLU A 39 15.99 7.40 -24.93
C GLU A 39 14.90 7.71 -23.89
N GLY A 40 15.20 7.41 -22.63
CA GLY A 40 14.31 7.67 -21.49
C GLY A 40 13.53 6.47 -20.97
N LEU A 41 13.56 5.33 -21.67
CA LEU A 41 12.93 4.10 -21.19
C LEU A 41 13.58 3.61 -19.88
N PRO A 42 14.92 3.57 -19.71
CA PRO A 42 15.52 3.11 -18.45
C PRO A 42 15.18 3.99 -17.25
N SER A 43 15.16 5.32 -17.42
CA SER A 43 14.78 6.23 -16.33
C SER A 43 13.30 6.08 -15.98
N LEU A 44 12.42 5.95 -16.97
CA LEU A 44 11.00 5.70 -16.74
C LEU A 44 10.76 4.37 -16.02
N LEU A 45 11.44 3.30 -16.45
CA LEU A 45 11.35 1.99 -15.80
C LEU A 45 11.86 2.04 -14.35
N ILE A 46 12.97 2.74 -14.09
CA ILE A 46 13.49 2.93 -12.72
C ILE A 46 12.48 3.71 -11.88
N THR A 47 11.91 4.80 -12.39
CA THR A 47 10.98 5.65 -11.65
C THR A 47 9.64 4.96 -11.39
N VAL A 48 9.08 4.28 -12.40
CA VAL A 48 7.88 3.43 -12.25
C VAL A 48 8.16 2.29 -11.27
N GLY A 49 9.32 1.65 -11.37
CA GLY A 49 9.76 0.60 -10.46
C GLY A 49 9.95 1.07 -9.02
N LEU A 50 10.50 2.27 -8.80
CA LEU A 50 10.69 2.87 -7.47
C LEU A 50 9.36 3.30 -6.84
N LEU A 51 8.48 3.93 -7.61
CA LEU A 51 7.16 4.33 -7.13
C LEU A 51 6.28 3.11 -6.87
N GLY A 52 6.29 2.12 -7.76
CA GLY A 52 5.63 0.82 -7.54
C GLY A 52 6.21 0.07 -6.34
N PHE A 53 7.53 0.10 -6.15
CA PHE A 53 8.17 -0.45 -4.96
C PHE A 53 7.79 0.30 -3.69
N LEU A 54 7.67 1.63 -3.70
CA LEU A 54 7.20 2.42 -2.56
C LEU A 54 5.78 2.03 -2.14
N PHE A 55 4.87 1.84 -3.10
CA PHE A 55 3.52 1.31 -2.82
C PHE A 55 3.59 -0.11 -2.21
N SER A 56 4.52 -0.96 -2.64
CA SER A 56 4.77 -2.29 -2.08
C SER A 56 5.40 -2.24 -0.68
N VAL A 57 6.31 -1.29 -0.42
CA VAL A 57 6.98 -1.08 0.88
C VAL A 57 5.97 -0.72 1.95
N VAL A 58 4.97 0.09 1.62
CA VAL A 58 3.85 0.42 2.50
C VAL A 58 3.07 -0.83 2.94
N GLY A 59 2.82 -1.77 2.04
CA GLY A 59 2.26 -3.09 2.39
C GLY A 59 3.21 -3.93 3.25
N SER A 60 4.52 -3.82 3.02
CA SER A 60 5.56 -4.57 3.75
C SER A 60 5.83 -4.08 5.17
N LEU A 61 5.49 -2.83 5.52
CA LEU A 61 5.64 -2.29 6.89
C LEU A 61 4.76 -3.02 7.90
N TYR A 62 3.54 -3.38 7.49
CA TYR A 62 2.61 -4.16 8.31
C TYR A 62 3.15 -5.56 8.60
N ILE A 63 3.69 -6.19 7.56
CA ILE A 63 4.34 -7.50 7.59
C ILE A 63 5.59 -7.50 8.48
N PHE A 64 6.39 -6.43 8.41
CA PHE A 64 7.60 -6.28 9.22
C PHE A 64 7.25 -6.19 10.71
N MET A 65 6.14 -5.58 11.08
CA MET A 65 5.68 -5.52 12.47
C MET A 65 5.01 -6.80 12.94
N ALA A 66 4.22 -7.44 12.08
CA ALA A 66 3.74 -8.79 12.34
C ALA A 66 4.92 -9.75 12.60
N ALA A 67 6.02 -9.60 11.84
CA ALA A 67 7.25 -10.35 12.09
C ALA A 67 7.87 -10.07 13.45
N ILE A 68 7.87 -8.81 13.93
CA ILE A 68 8.41 -8.45 15.25
C ILE A 68 7.59 -9.07 16.39
N ILE A 69 6.27 -9.09 16.27
CA ILE A 69 5.37 -9.70 17.28
C ILE A 69 5.49 -11.23 17.24
N SER A 70 5.48 -11.84 16.05
CA SER A 70 5.62 -13.29 15.89
C SER A 70 7.02 -13.79 16.24
N TYR A 71 8.05 -12.93 16.20
CA TYR A 71 9.42 -13.25 16.57
C TYR A 71 9.68 -13.13 18.08
N ASP A 72 8.90 -12.31 18.79
CA ASP A 72 9.01 -12.05 20.23
C ASP A 72 10.47 -11.83 20.69
N PRO A 73 11.14 -10.77 20.20
CA PRO A 73 12.56 -10.53 20.49
C PRO A 73 12.85 -10.30 21.98
N ASN A 74 11.82 -10.01 22.77
CA ASN A 74 11.93 -9.69 24.19
C ASN A 74 11.51 -10.86 25.10
N GLU A 75 11.24 -12.04 24.53
CA GLU A 75 10.81 -13.27 25.25
C GLU A 75 9.62 -13.02 26.20
N ILE A 76 8.65 -12.23 25.74
CA ILE A 76 7.48 -11.82 26.53
C ILE A 76 6.41 -12.91 26.57
N ASN A 77 6.48 -13.90 25.68
CA ASN A 77 5.46 -14.90 25.37
C ASN A 77 4.16 -14.26 24.90
N TYR A 78 4.22 -13.49 23.81
CA TYR A 78 3.02 -12.90 23.18
C TYR A 78 1.93 -13.93 22.85
N TYR A 79 2.29 -15.20 22.64
CA TYR A 79 1.33 -16.30 22.46
C TYR A 79 0.36 -16.45 23.63
N ASP A 80 0.84 -16.37 24.87
CA ASP A 80 0.01 -16.56 26.06
C ASP A 80 -0.93 -15.36 26.30
N TYR A 81 -0.49 -14.16 25.92
CA TYR A 81 -1.31 -12.95 25.96
C TYR A 81 -2.34 -12.92 24.83
N PHE A 82 -1.98 -13.33 23.63
CA PHE A 82 -2.89 -13.36 22.48
C PHE A 82 -4.05 -14.34 22.68
N TYR A 83 -3.77 -15.52 23.23
CA TYR A 83 -4.78 -16.55 23.54
C TYR A 83 -5.33 -16.47 24.96
N LYS A 84 -5.16 -15.33 25.65
CA LYS A 84 -5.61 -15.18 27.03
C LYS A 84 -7.13 -15.29 27.13
N VAL A 85 -7.60 -16.17 28.00
CA VAL A 85 -9.03 -16.47 28.21
C VAL A 85 -9.61 -15.52 29.26
N SER A 86 -10.76 -14.92 28.97
CA SER A 86 -11.54 -14.15 29.94
C SER A 86 -12.54 -15.03 30.69
N ASN A 87 -12.96 -14.63 31.89
CA ASN A 87 -14.04 -15.31 32.61
C ASN A 87 -15.35 -15.39 31.80
N LEU A 88 -15.59 -14.43 30.90
CA LEU A 88 -16.77 -14.35 30.05
C LEU A 88 -16.66 -15.27 28.81
N ILE A 89 -15.45 -15.45 28.27
CA ILE A 89 -15.21 -16.20 27.03
C ILE A 89 -14.22 -17.33 27.31
N LYS A 90 -14.73 -18.54 27.52
CA LYS A 90 -13.92 -19.73 27.83
C LYS A 90 -13.12 -20.27 26.64
N ASN A 91 -13.50 -19.95 25.41
CA ASN A 91 -12.79 -20.40 24.22
C ASN A 91 -11.63 -19.45 23.88
N LYS A 92 -10.39 -19.96 23.92
CA LYS A 92 -9.17 -19.18 23.63
C LYS A 92 -9.16 -18.49 22.26
N TYR A 93 -9.70 -19.13 21.23
CA TYR A 93 -9.74 -18.57 19.87
C TYR A 93 -10.80 -17.47 19.73
N LEU A 94 -11.93 -17.62 20.44
CA LEU A 94 -12.95 -16.57 20.46
C LEU A 94 -12.46 -15.37 21.28
N SER A 95 -11.75 -15.62 22.38
CA SER A 95 -11.14 -14.57 23.21
C SER A 95 -10.09 -13.77 22.43
N SER A 96 -9.26 -14.43 21.61
CA SER A 96 -8.26 -13.75 20.78
C SER A 96 -8.91 -12.86 19.71
N VAL A 97 -9.98 -13.33 19.06
CA VAL A 97 -10.73 -12.53 18.08
C VAL A 97 -11.36 -11.30 18.74
N VAL A 98 -12.03 -11.47 19.89
CA VAL A 98 -12.64 -10.36 20.61
C VAL A 98 -11.59 -9.36 21.11
N GLY A 99 -10.46 -9.87 21.64
CA GLY A 99 -9.32 -9.04 22.02
C GLY A 99 -8.80 -8.22 20.85
N PHE A 100 -8.62 -8.84 19.68
CA PHE A 100 -8.24 -8.15 18.46
C PHE A 100 -9.26 -7.07 18.06
N VAL A 101 -10.56 -7.35 18.09
CA VAL A 101 -11.59 -6.36 17.75
C VAL A 101 -11.52 -5.14 18.68
N ILE A 102 -11.44 -5.38 19.99
CA ILE A 102 -11.41 -4.31 20.99
C ILE A 102 -10.18 -3.42 20.80
N TYR A 103 -9.03 -4.04 20.59
CA TYR A 103 -7.76 -3.34 20.58
C TYR A 103 -7.42 -2.74 19.19
N PHE A 104 -7.82 -3.40 18.11
CA PHE A 104 -7.44 -3.04 16.74
C PHE A 104 -8.53 -2.29 15.98
N LEU A 105 -9.82 -2.62 16.16
CA LEU A 105 -10.90 -2.05 15.35
C LEU A 105 -11.54 -0.81 15.98
N ILE A 106 -11.66 -0.77 17.31
CA ILE A 106 -12.40 0.30 17.99
C ILE A 106 -11.88 1.70 17.63
N VAL A 107 -10.56 1.89 17.63
CA VAL A 107 -9.95 3.21 17.34
C VAL A 107 -10.15 3.63 15.87
N PRO A 108 -9.77 2.84 14.85
CA PRO A 108 -10.01 3.21 13.47
C PRO A 108 -11.50 3.40 13.13
N VAL A 109 -12.39 2.55 13.67
CA VAL A 109 -13.83 2.68 13.42
C VAL A 109 -14.36 3.98 14.02
N THR A 110 -13.99 4.31 15.25
CA THR A 110 -14.42 5.59 15.85
C THR A 110 -13.83 6.79 15.16
N LEU A 111 -12.57 6.72 14.73
CA LEU A 111 -11.95 7.77 13.95
C LEU A 111 -12.70 8.00 12.64
N TRP A 112 -13.05 6.92 11.93
CA TRP A 112 -13.79 7.00 10.67
C TRP A 112 -15.20 7.55 10.86
N VAL A 113 -15.94 7.09 11.88
CA VAL A 113 -17.27 7.59 12.22
C VAL A 113 -17.23 9.07 12.61
N CYS A 114 -16.24 9.50 13.38
CA CYS A 114 -16.06 10.91 13.73
C CYS A 114 -15.78 11.76 12.49
N LEU A 115 -14.95 11.29 11.56
CA LEU A 115 -14.69 12.00 10.30
C LEU A 115 -15.94 12.07 9.42
N LEU A 116 -16.71 10.98 9.31
CA LEU A 116 -17.90 10.92 8.46
C LEU A 116 -19.06 11.79 8.97
N LEU A 117 -19.20 11.89 10.30
CA LEU A 117 -20.24 12.68 10.95
C LEU A 117 -19.77 14.10 11.34
N GLU A 118 -18.56 14.50 10.91
CA GLU A 118 -17.94 15.80 11.22
C GLU A 118 -17.87 16.11 12.73
N TYR A 119 -17.74 15.07 13.56
CA TYR A 119 -17.59 15.20 15.01
C TYR A 119 -16.15 15.47 15.42
N SER A 120 -15.98 15.98 16.65
CA SER A 120 -14.65 16.25 17.22
C SER A 120 -13.79 15.00 17.30
N LEU A 121 -12.50 15.13 16.94
CA LEU A 121 -11.53 14.03 16.97
C LEU A 121 -11.01 13.69 18.38
N TYR A 122 -11.51 14.33 19.44
CA TYR A 122 -11.05 14.09 20.81
C TYR A 122 -11.26 12.65 21.27
N LEU A 123 -12.40 12.05 20.94
CA LEU A 123 -12.73 10.69 21.34
C LEU A 123 -11.80 9.63 20.72
N PRO A 124 -11.57 9.58 19.39
CA PRO A 124 -10.63 8.62 18.81
C PRO A 124 -9.19 8.84 19.27
N ILE A 125 -8.77 10.10 19.49
CA ILE A 125 -7.43 10.41 20.01
C ILE A 125 -7.28 9.86 21.44
N THR A 126 -8.26 10.10 22.32
CA THR A 126 -8.19 9.58 23.70
C THR A 126 -8.20 8.04 23.71
N TRP A 127 -9.03 7.41 22.90
CA TRP A 127 -9.10 5.95 22.82
C TRP A 127 -7.81 5.32 22.28
N PHE A 128 -7.14 5.99 21.34
CA PHE A 128 -5.84 5.55 20.82
C PHE A 128 -4.77 5.40 21.91
N PHE A 129 -4.78 6.27 22.92
CA PHE A 129 -3.85 6.16 24.06
C PHE A 129 -4.37 5.25 25.18
N VAL A 130 -5.66 5.32 25.50
CA VAL A 130 -6.24 4.62 26.65
C VAL A 130 -6.38 3.12 26.41
N ILE A 131 -6.74 2.69 25.20
CA ILE A 131 -6.99 1.27 24.90
C ILE A 131 -5.73 0.41 25.06
N PRO A 132 -4.55 0.77 24.51
CA PRO A 132 -3.32 0.00 24.74
C PRO A 132 -2.94 -0.12 26.23
N LEU A 133 -3.14 0.95 27.01
CA LEU A 133 -2.87 0.97 28.46
C LEU A 133 -3.81 0.02 29.22
N ALA A 134 -5.12 0.15 28.99
CA ALA A 134 -6.14 -0.65 29.65
C ALA A 134 -6.07 -2.12 29.24
N TYR A 135 -5.85 -2.40 27.95
CA TYR A 135 -5.74 -3.76 27.42
C TYR A 135 -4.49 -4.48 27.94
N SER A 136 -3.34 -3.80 27.97
CA SER A 136 -2.11 -4.37 28.55
C SER A 136 -2.29 -4.69 30.05
N PHE A 137 -3.01 -3.85 30.78
CA PHE A 137 -3.29 -4.07 32.20
C PHE A 137 -4.19 -5.30 32.38
N TYR A 138 -5.28 -5.35 31.61
CA TYR A 138 -6.20 -6.49 31.60
C TYR A 138 -5.49 -7.83 31.31
N LEU A 139 -4.57 -7.85 30.36
CA LEU A 139 -3.81 -9.05 29.99
C LEU A 139 -2.89 -9.55 31.11
N MET A 140 -2.35 -8.64 31.92
CA MET A 140 -1.45 -8.97 33.03
C MET A 140 -2.19 -9.33 34.32
N THR A 141 -3.39 -8.80 34.54
CA THR A 141 -4.27 -9.15 35.67
C THR A 141 -5.57 -9.79 35.19
N PRO A 142 -5.51 -10.93 34.47
CA PRO A 142 -6.69 -11.58 33.95
C PRO A 142 -7.59 -12.00 35.13
N ASN A 143 -8.89 -11.74 35.01
CA ASN A 143 -9.92 -12.29 35.91
C ASN A 143 -9.80 -11.88 37.40
N LYS A 144 -8.97 -10.89 37.73
CA LYS A 144 -8.93 -10.26 39.06
C LYS A 144 -9.93 -9.10 39.13
N SER A 145 -10.59 -8.95 40.28
CA SER A 145 -11.41 -7.77 40.54
C SER A 145 -10.49 -6.55 40.72
N LEU A 146 -10.94 -5.34 40.32
CA LEU A 146 -10.15 -4.11 40.49
C LEU A 146 -9.74 -3.84 41.95
N ARG A 147 -10.48 -4.41 42.92
CA ARG A 147 -10.20 -4.28 44.36
C ARG A 147 -9.03 -5.16 44.81
N ASP A 148 -8.79 -6.28 44.13
CA ASP A 148 -7.76 -7.26 44.48
C ASP A 148 -6.51 -7.16 43.58
N CYS A 149 -6.47 -6.15 42.70
CA CYS A 149 -5.35 -5.93 41.79
C CYS A 149 -4.19 -5.23 42.51
N ASP A 150 -3.00 -5.80 42.34
CA ASP A 150 -1.76 -5.18 42.78
C ASP A 150 -1.29 -4.18 41.71
N PHE A 151 -1.35 -2.89 42.02
CA PHE A 151 -0.99 -1.82 41.08
C PHE A 151 0.53 -1.66 40.89
N THR A 152 1.36 -2.33 41.70
CA THR A 152 2.81 -2.37 41.48
C THR A 152 3.19 -2.96 40.12
N LEU A 153 2.30 -3.75 39.52
CA LEU A 153 2.42 -4.32 38.17
C LEU A 153 2.52 -3.24 37.08
N LEU A 154 1.93 -2.05 37.29
CA LEU A 154 2.02 -0.90 36.38
C LEU A 154 3.45 -0.34 36.26
N LEU A 155 4.31 -0.61 37.24
CA LEU A 155 5.71 -0.14 37.26
C LEU A 155 6.68 -1.18 36.67
N THR A 156 6.19 -2.34 36.24
CA THR A 156 7.06 -3.40 35.71
C THR A 156 7.50 -3.11 34.28
N SER A 157 8.75 -3.45 33.95
CA SER A 157 9.28 -3.30 32.58
C SER A 157 8.46 -4.07 31.55
N ARG A 158 7.93 -5.23 31.92
CA ARG A 158 7.04 -6.03 31.07
C ARG A 158 5.77 -5.28 30.69
N TYR A 159 5.16 -4.52 31.61
CA TYR A 159 3.96 -3.73 31.34
C TYR A 159 4.24 -2.63 30.31
N PHE A 160 5.33 -1.88 30.49
CA PHE A 160 5.74 -0.86 29.52
C PHE A 160 6.04 -1.43 28.14
N ILE A 161 6.70 -2.60 28.06
CA ILE A 161 6.97 -3.23 26.76
C ILE A 161 5.67 -3.67 26.09
N LEU A 162 4.71 -4.26 26.83
CA LEU A 162 3.40 -4.61 26.26
C LEU A 162 2.67 -3.37 25.73
N ILE A 163 2.60 -2.29 26.52
CA ILE A 163 1.98 -1.04 26.09
C ILE A 163 2.64 -0.54 24.82
N LEU A 164 3.97 -0.50 24.77
CA LEU A 164 4.71 0.02 23.63
C LEU A 164 4.46 -0.84 22.39
N THR A 165 4.52 -2.16 22.50
CA THR A 165 4.20 -3.07 21.40
C THR A 165 2.77 -2.86 20.90
N TYR A 166 1.79 -2.83 21.80
CA TYR A 166 0.40 -2.57 21.45
C TYR A 166 0.17 -1.12 20.97
N TYR A 167 0.98 -0.15 21.36
CA TYR A 167 0.83 1.20 20.81
C TYR A 167 1.32 1.23 19.36
N PHE A 168 2.51 0.69 19.10
CA PHE A 168 3.11 0.64 17.77
C PHE A 168 2.28 -0.18 16.77
N VAL A 169 1.72 -1.30 17.21
CA VAL A 169 0.86 -2.15 16.37
C VAL A 169 -0.42 -1.42 15.98
N SER A 170 -1.04 -0.69 16.90
CA SER A 170 -2.22 0.13 16.60
C SER A 170 -1.87 1.28 15.66
N LEU A 171 -0.76 1.97 15.88
CA LEU A 171 -0.29 3.07 15.02
C LEU A 171 -0.08 2.61 13.58
N ILE A 172 0.66 1.51 13.41
CA ILE A 172 1.04 1.01 12.09
C ILE A 172 -0.14 0.35 11.38
N SER A 173 -1.06 -0.26 12.13
CA SER A 173 -2.35 -0.71 11.62
C SER A 173 -3.20 0.42 11.05
N ASN A 174 -3.35 1.52 11.80
CA ASN A 174 -4.10 2.67 11.32
C ASN A 174 -3.45 3.24 10.07
N LEU A 175 -2.12 3.37 10.07
CA LEU A 175 -1.36 3.83 8.90
C LEU A 175 -1.54 2.90 7.70
N SER A 176 -1.48 1.58 7.89
CA SER A 176 -1.66 0.62 6.80
C SER A 176 -3.10 0.59 6.29
N PHE A 177 -4.11 0.77 7.15
CA PHE A 177 -5.50 0.91 6.75
C PHE A 177 -5.73 2.20 5.95
N PHE A 178 -5.21 3.34 6.42
CA PHE A 178 -5.28 4.60 5.68
C PHE A 178 -4.63 4.50 4.30
N LEU A 179 -3.47 3.85 4.22
CA LEU A 179 -2.77 3.67 2.95
C LEU A 179 -3.47 2.67 2.04
N TYR A 180 -4.04 1.59 2.59
CA TYR A 180 -4.87 0.64 1.85
C TYR A 180 -6.11 1.34 1.28
N MET A 181 -6.76 2.17 2.08
CA MET A 181 -7.91 2.97 1.66
C MET A 181 -7.57 4.02 0.62
N GLY A 182 -6.47 4.74 0.84
CA GLY A 182 -5.89 5.62 -0.15
C GLY A 182 -5.63 4.88 -1.45
N PHE A 183 -5.05 3.67 -1.40
CA PHE A 183 -4.76 2.84 -2.56
C PHE A 183 -6.03 2.35 -3.30
N LEU A 184 -7.05 1.90 -2.58
CA LEU A 184 -8.32 1.46 -3.19
C LEU A 184 -9.05 2.61 -3.88
N GLY A 185 -9.12 3.78 -3.22
CA GLY A 185 -9.66 5.00 -3.83
C GLY A 185 -8.81 5.46 -5.03
N PHE A 186 -7.49 5.40 -4.90
CA PHE A 186 -6.52 5.80 -5.93
C PHE A 186 -6.58 4.93 -7.19
N THR A 187 -6.81 3.62 -7.04
CA THR A 187 -6.89 2.65 -8.14
C THR A 187 -8.28 2.56 -8.78
N GLY A 188 -9.31 3.16 -8.17
CA GLY A 188 -10.70 3.04 -8.63
C GLY A 188 -11.12 1.59 -8.83
N ILE A 189 -10.58 0.68 -8.02
CA ILE A 189 -10.96 -0.75 -8.02
C ILE A 189 -12.30 -0.92 -7.30
N VAL A 190 -12.58 -0.03 -6.35
CA VAL A 190 -13.82 0.02 -5.60
C VAL A 190 -14.63 1.19 -6.14
N ALA A 191 -15.71 0.89 -6.87
CA ALA A 191 -16.59 1.88 -7.46
C ALA A 191 -17.88 2.07 -6.65
N THR A 192 -18.17 1.14 -5.73
CA THR A 192 -19.43 1.11 -4.97
C THR A 192 -19.19 0.89 -3.47
N ASP A 193 -20.06 1.46 -2.63
CA ASP A 193 -20.05 1.28 -1.17
C ASP A 193 -19.97 -0.20 -0.71
N PRO A 194 -20.70 -1.18 -1.29
CA PRO A 194 -20.57 -2.59 -0.88
C PRO A 194 -19.19 -3.19 -1.16
N GLU A 195 -18.54 -2.83 -2.27
CA GLU A 195 -17.17 -3.26 -2.56
C GLU A 195 -16.17 -2.69 -1.54
N PHE A 196 -16.41 -1.46 -1.08
CA PHE A 196 -15.62 -0.83 -0.02
C PHE A 196 -15.74 -1.62 1.29
N TYR A 197 -16.95 -1.92 1.77
CA TYR A 197 -17.13 -2.70 3.00
C TYR A 197 -16.54 -4.11 2.91
N LEU A 198 -16.67 -4.76 1.75
CA LEU A 198 -16.07 -6.08 1.53
C LEU A 198 -14.53 -6.01 1.62
N SER A 199 -13.92 -5.02 0.97
CA SER A 199 -12.47 -4.82 0.99
C SER A 199 -11.93 -4.51 2.39
N ALA A 200 -12.66 -3.70 3.17
CA ALA A 200 -12.34 -3.41 4.56
C ALA A 200 -12.43 -4.67 5.43
N MET A 201 -13.46 -5.50 5.25
CA MET A 201 -13.53 -6.79 5.96
C MET A 201 -12.37 -7.72 5.63
N ILE A 202 -12.00 -7.84 4.35
CA ILE A 202 -10.86 -8.66 3.92
C ILE A 202 -9.57 -8.14 4.59
N PHE A 203 -9.37 -6.83 4.62
CA PHE A 203 -8.22 -6.21 5.29
C PHE A 203 -8.16 -6.56 6.78
N VAL A 204 -9.30 -6.53 7.47
CA VAL A 204 -9.39 -6.86 8.90
C VAL A 204 -9.06 -8.33 9.16
N ILE A 205 -9.56 -9.24 8.32
CA ILE A 205 -9.28 -10.67 8.42
C ILE A 205 -7.79 -10.96 8.17
N LEU A 206 -7.22 -10.39 7.11
CA LEU A 206 -5.79 -10.53 6.83
C LEU A 206 -4.97 -9.95 7.97
N SER A 207 -5.40 -8.82 8.52
CA SER A 207 -4.73 -8.20 9.65
C SER A 207 -4.68 -9.12 10.87
N TYR A 208 -5.82 -9.73 11.23
CA TYR A 208 -5.88 -10.70 12.31
C TYR A 208 -4.91 -11.87 12.09
N ILE A 209 -4.92 -12.47 10.89
CA ILE A 209 -4.06 -13.63 10.58
C ILE A 209 -2.58 -13.27 10.71
N SER A 210 -2.19 -12.05 10.33
CA SER A 210 -0.79 -11.62 10.41
C SER A 210 -0.27 -11.53 11.85
N LEU A 211 -1.15 -11.16 12.78
CA LEU A 211 -0.80 -10.93 14.18
C LEU A 211 -0.78 -12.21 15.01
N ILE A 212 -1.14 -13.36 14.43
CA ILE A 212 -1.09 -14.64 15.13
C ILE A 212 0.37 -14.92 15.52
N PRO A 213 0.69 -14.94 16.83
CA PRO A 213 2.05 -15.19 17.28
C PRO A 213 2.42 -16.66 17.05
N ASN A 214 3.71 -16.91 16.85
CA ASN A 214 4.22 -18.27 16.75
C ASN A 214 4.07 -18.98 18.11
N LYS A 215 3.82 -20.30 18.06
CA LYS A 215 3.77 -21.12 19.27
C LYS A 215 5.14 -21.07 19.98
N PRO A 216 5.19 -20.97 21.33
CA PRO A 216 6.44 -21.07 22.06
C PRO A 216 7.11 -22.42 21.76
N LEU A 217 8.44 -22.39 21.67
CA LEU A 217 9.26 -23.56 21.40
C LEU A 217 9.25 -24.49 22.61
N ASN A 218 9.19 -25.80 22.36
CA ASN A 218 9.34 -26.80 23.42
C ASN A 218 10.78 -26.83 23.95
N GLU A 219 11.01 -27.38 25.15
CA GLU A 219 12.35 -27.48 25.75
C GLU A 219 13.38 -28.16 24.82
N PHE A 220 12.97 -29.20 24.10
CA PHE A 220 13.80 -29.86 23.08
C PHE A 220 14.18 -28.94 21.91
N GLU A 221 13.26 -28.08 21.48
CA GLU A 221 13.49 -27.12 20.38
C GLU A 221 14.34 -25.93 20.83
N LEU A 222 14.23 -25.52 22.11
CA LEU A 222 15.10 -24.51 22.71
C LEU A 222 16.55 -25.02 22.79
N ILE A 223 16.74 -26.29 23.13
CA ILE A 223 18.06 -26.93 23.15
C ILE A 223 18.62 -27.05 21.74
N SER A 224 17.83 -27.50 20.76
CA SER A 224 18.29 -27.61 19.36
C SER A 224 18.63 -26.24 18.75
N LYS A 225 17.89 -25.19 19.11
CA LYS A 225 18.13 -23.81 18.67
C LYS A 225 19.46 -23.24 19.15
N LYS A 226 19.99 -23.68 20.30
CA LYS A 226 21.36 -23.30 20.74
C LYS A 226 22.45 -23.82 19.82
N PHE A 227 22.20 -24.91 19.10
CA PHE A 227 23.14 -25.53 18.17
C PHE A 227 22.85 -25.20 16.69
N GLY A 228 21.67 -24.65 16.39
CA GLY A 228 21.26 -24.26 15.04
C GLY A 228 21.56 -22.78 14.74
N ASN A 229 22.32 -22.52 13.68
CA ASN A 229 22.59 -21.17 13.18
C ASN A 229 21.40 -20.66 12.33
N GLU A 230 20.20 -20.60 12.92
CA GLU A 230 18.98 -20.18 12.21
C GLU A 230 18.88 -18.65 12.11
N ASN A 231 19.11 -18.13 10.90
CA ASN A 231 18.94 -16.73 10.54
C ASN A 231 17.47 -16.25 10.68
N LEU A 232 17.29 -14.95 10.94
CA LEU A 232 15.97 -14.30 11.07
C LEU A 232 15.01 -14.61 9.90
N PHE A 233 15.54 -14.70 8.68
CA PHE A 233 14.77 -14.99 7.47
C PHE A 233 14.13 -16.39 7.47
N SER A 234 14.81 -17.42 7.97
CA SER A 234 14.25 -18.79 7.97
C SER A 234 13.10 -18.94 8.97
N LYS A 235 13.09 -18.10 10.02
CA LYS A 235 11.99 -18.01 11.00
C LYS A 235 10.82 -17.20 10.46
N PHE A 236 11.09 -16.13 9.72
CA PHE A 236 10.05 -15.31 9.09
C PHE A 236 9.19 -16.11 8.11
N TYR A 237 9.79 -16.95 7.27
CA TYR A 237 9.04 -17.80 6.31
C TYR A 237 8.04 -18.76 6.96
N LYS A 238 8.25 -19.13 8.23
CA LYS A 238 7.35 -20.01 8.99
C LYS A 238 6.21 -19.24 9.67
N SER A 239 6.24 -17.91 9.66
CA SER A 239 5.20 -17.08 10.28
C SER A 239 3.96 -16.96 9.40
N PRO A 240 2.75 -16.86 9.99
CA PRO A 240 1.51 -16.59 9.24
C PRO A 240 1.57 -15.30 8.40
N ALA A 241 2.32 -14.31 8.89
CA ALA A 241 2.55 -13.06 8.19
C ALA A 241 3.18 -13.27 6.80
N ALA A 242 4.10 -14.22 6.64
CA ALA A 242 4.76 -14.49 5.36
C ALA A 242 3.78 -14.91 4.24
N ILE A 243 2.74 -15.67 4.59
CA ILE A 243 1.69 -16.08 3.66
C ILE A 243 0.92 -14.86 3.15
N ILE A 244 0.59 -13.92 4.04
CA ILE A 244 -0.11 -12.68 3.69
C ILE A 244 0.77 -11.80 2.79
N CYS A 245 2.08 -11.75 3.03
CA CYS A 245 3.02 -11.09 2.13
C CYS A 245 2.92 -11.66 0.73
N LEU A 246 2.91 -12.99 0.64
CA LEU A 246 2.89 -13.69 -0.62
C LEU A 246 1.59 -13.39 -1.37
N PHE A 247 0.45 -13.43 -0.69
CA PHE A 247 -0.83 -13.01 -1.27
C PHE A 247 -0.84 -11.55 -1.72
N ALA A 248 -0.30 -10.63 -0.92
CA ALA A 248 -0.20 -9.22 -1.27
C ALA A 248 0.69 -9.02 -2.51
N ILE A 249 1.85 -9.68 -2.57
CA ILE A 249 2.76 -9.65 -3.72
C ILE A 249 2.06 -10.22 -4.96
N MET A 250 1.37 -11.35 -4.84
CA MET A 250 0.60 -11.95 -5.95
C MET A 250 -0.49 -10.99 -6.45
N PHE A 251 -1.19 -10.32 -5.54
CA PHE A 251 -2.22 -9.34 -5.90
C PHE A 251 -1.63 -8.11 -6.60
N CYS A 252 -0.51 -7.58 -6.11
CA CYS A 252 0.18 -6.46 -6.75
C CYS A 252 0.73 -6.83 -8.14
N LEU A 253 1.12 -8.08 -8.34
CA LEU A 253 1.56 -8.59 -9.64
C LEU A 253 0.39 -8.89 -10.58
N TYR A 254 -0.86 -8.96 -10.11
CA TYR A 254 -1.99 -9.23 -10.99
C TYR A 254 -2.07 -8.17 -12.12
N PRO A 255 -2.11 -8.55 -13.41
CA PRO A 255 -1.98 -7.62 -14.55
C PRO A 255 -2.87 -6.36 -14.53
N PRO A 256 -4.18 -6.43 -14.21
CA PRO A 256 -5.00 -5.22 -14.18
C PRO A 256 -4.68 -4.30 -12.99
N VAL A 257 -4.19 -4.85 -11.87
CA VAL A 257 -3.76 -4.07 -10.70
C VAL A 257 -2.43 -3.39 -11.00
N SER A 258 -1.45 -4.13 -11.51
CA SER A 258 -0.15 -3.60 -11.91
C SER A 258 -0.28 -2.52 -12.99
N ALA A 259 -1.12 -2.72 -14.01
CA ALA A 259 -1.40 -1.71 -15.03
C ALA A 259 -2.00 -0.42 -14.43
N LYS A 260 -2.95 -0.54 -13.49
CA LYS A 260 -3.53 0.64 -12.81
C LYS A 260 -2.49 1.38 -11.96
N ILE A 261 -1.63 0.66 -11.23
CA ILE A 261 -0.53 1.26 -10.45
C ILE A 261 0.39 2.06 -11.38
N THR A 262 0.81 1.46 -12.51
CA THR A 262 1.65 2.13 -13.51
C THR A 262 0.96 3.33 -14.13
N SER A 263 -0.31 3.20 -14.53
CA SER A 263 -1.11 4.28 -15.11
C SER A 263 -1.12 5.51 -14.21
N ARG A 264 -1.44 5.33 -12.93
CA ARG A 264 -1.45 6.44 -11.97
C ARG A 264 -0.06 6.98 -11.66
N THR A 265 0.96 6.12 -11.66
CA THR A 265 2.36 6.57 -11.52
C THR A 265 2.74 7.50 -12.67
N LEU A 266 2.34 7.18 -13.90
CA LEU A 266 2.53 8.03 -15.08
C LEU A 266 1.71 9.32 -15.00
N TYR A 267 0.52 9.27 -14.40
CA TYR A 267 -0.31 10.45 -14.12
C TYR A 267 0.39 11.42 -13.18
N ILE A 268 0.94 10.94 -12.06
CA ILE A 268 1.70 11.76 -11.10
C ILE A 268 2.94 12.37 -11.76
N LEU A 269 3.61 11.62 -12.62
CA LEU A 269 4.77 12.12 -13.38
C LEU A 269 4.37 13.09 -14.51
N GLY A 270 3.08 13.25 -14.80
CA GLY A 270 2.59 14.06 -15.91
C GLY A 270 2.99 13.51 -17.30
N LEU A 271 3.36 12.22 -17.36
CA LEU A 271 3.84 11.52 -18.56
C LEU A 271 2.79 10.61 -19.20
N GLY A 272 1.60 10.46 -18.60
CA GLY A 272 0.57 9.56 -19.13
C GLY A 272 -0.49 9.25 -18.08
N GLY A 273 -1.15 8.09 -18.18
CA GLY A 273 -2.11 7.66 -17.15
C GLY A 273 -3.51 8.30 -17.26
N GLY A 274 -3.79 8.90 -18.41
CA GLY A 274 -5.07 9.54 -18.70
C GLY A 274 -5.14 11.01 -18.30
N VAL A 275 -4.00 11.71 -18.26
CA VAL A 275 -3.96 13.17 -18.08
C VAL A 275 -4.64 13.84 -19.28
N GLU A 276 -5.54 14.76 -19.01
CA GLU A 276 -6.23 15.54 -20.03
C GLU A 276 -5.36 16.73 -20.44
N ARG A 277 -5.01 16.82 -21.72
CA ARG A 277 -4.22 17.95 -22.24
C ARG A 277 -4.72 18.38 -23.61
N VAL A 278 -4.61 19.68 -23.85
CA VAL A 278 -4.71 20.28 -25.17
C VAL A 278 -3.29 20.52 -25.68
N TYR A 279 -3.03 20.27 -26.96
CA TYR A 279 -1.74 20.53 -27.59
C TYR A 279 -1.88 21.55 -28.71
N TYR A 280 -0.88 22.43 -28.85
CA TYR A 280 -0.70 23.25 -30.03
C TYR A 280 0.39 22.68 -30.94
N TYR A 281 0.20 22.78 -32.25
CA TYR A 281 1.19 22.42 -33.26
C TYR A 281 1.18 23.42 -34.42
N THR A 282 2.32 23.58 -35.10
CA THR A 282 2.41 24.43 -36.29
C THR A 282 2.04 23.64 -37.55
N PRO A 283 1.21 24.18 -38.46
CA PRO A 283 0.84 23.49 -39.70
C PRO A 283 2.01 23.26 -40.67
N GLU A 284 3.12 23.99 -40.49
CA GLU A 284 4.38 23.80 -41.23
C GLU A 284 5.20 22.60 -40.74
N SER A 285 4.96 22.14 -39.51
CA SER A 285 5.50 20.86 -39.07
C SER A 285 4.84 19.77 -39.93
N ARG A 286 5.62 18.97 -40.65
CA ARG A 286 5.15 17.92 -41.59
C ARG A 286 4.41 16.75 -40.91
N VAL A 287 3.67 17.03 -39.85
CA VAL A 287 2.94 16.10 -39.00
C VAL A 287 1.51 16.01 -39.52
N ARG A 288 1.16 14.88 -40.15
CA ARG A 288 -0.22 14.63 -40.58
C ARG A 288 -1.05 14.17 -39.38
N LEU A 289 -1.89 15.06 -38.86
CA LEU A 289 -2.84 14.74 -37.79
C LEU A 289 -4.18 14.28 -38.35
N PRO A 290 -4.84 13.28 -37.75
CA PRO A 290 -6.20 12.92 -38.12
C PRO A 290 -7.14 14.11 -37.89
N ASN A 291 -7.97 14.44 -38.90
CA ASN A 291 -8.92 15.57 -38.82
C ASN A 291 -9.87 15.50 -37.62
N LYS A 292 -10.08 14.31 -37.04
CA LYS A 292 -10.91 14.11 -35.85
C LYS A 292 -10.35 14.77 -34.58
N ILE A 293 -9.03 14.99 -34.52
CA ILE A 293 -8.33 15.53 -33.35
C ILE A 293 -8.21 17.06 -33.40
N ILE A 294 -8.33 17.66 -34.58
CA ILE A 294 -8.16 19.10 -34.77
C ILE A 294 -9.44 19.81 -34.31
N ASP A 295 -9.31 20.82 -33.44
CA ASP A 295 -10.44 21.63 -32.99
C ASP A 295 -10.50 22.96 -33.76
N GLN A 296 -9.43 23.74 -33.67
CA GLN A 296 -9.34 25.06 -34.32
C GLN A 296 -7.96 25.26 -34.94
N CYS A 297 -7.91 25.83 -36.14
CA CYS A 297 -6.68 26.26 -36.79
C CYS A 297 -6.79 27.74 -37.14
N THR A 298 -5.85 28.55 -36.68
CA THR A 298 -5.72 29.94 -37.11
C THR A 298 -4.93 29.97 -38.43
N GLU A 299 -5.36 30.78 -39.40
CA GLU A 299 -4.82 30.87 -40.78
C GLU A 299 -3.29 31.06 -40.85
N ASN A 300 -2.54 29.96 -40.70
CA ASN A 300 -1.09 29.79 -40.89
C ASN A 300 -0.16 30.03 -39.68
N LYS A 301 -0.64 30.07 -38.43
CA LYS A 301 0.26 30.22 -37.26
C LYS A 301 0.29 29.01 -36.33
N TYR A 302 -0.86 28.52 -35.90
CA TYR A 302 -0.96 27.37 -35.00
C TYR A 302 -2.32 26.71 -35.12
N CYS A 303 -2.35 25.42 -34.79
CA CYS A 303 -3.55 24.61 -34.68
C CYS A 303 -3.62 23.99 -33.28
N GLU A 304 -4.84 23.91 -32.75
CA GLU A 304 -5.15 23.34 -31.45
C GLU A 304 -5.86 21.99 -31.62
N THR A 305 -5.51 21.04 -30.75
CA THR A 305 -6.23 19.78 -30.65
C THR A 305 -7.47 19.93 -29.78
N LYS A 306 -8.46 19.07 -29.98
CA LYS A 306 -9.48 18.78 -28.96
C LYS A 306 -8.80 18.34 -27.67
N PRO A 307 -9.48 18.39 -26.51
CA PRO A 307 -8.90 17.88 -25.28
C PRO A 307 -8.66 16.37 -25.43
N LEU A 308 -7.40 15.97 -25.27
CA LEU A 308 -6.91 14.61 -25.48
C LEU A 308 -6.58 13.97 -24.15
N ARG A 309 -6.94 12.69 -24.02
CA ARG A 309 -6.54 11.86 -22.89
C ARG A 309 -5.20 11.20 -23.21
N VAL A 310 -4.13 11.66 -22.55
CA VAL A 310 -2.76 11.17 -22.75
C VAL A 310 -2.58 9.86 -21.99
N ILE A 311 -2.47 8.76 -22.73
CA ILE A 311 -2.26 7.43 -22.14
C ILE A 311 -0.77 7.24 -21.82
N LEU A 312 0.13 7.61 -22.74
CA LEU A 312 1.58 7.52 -22.56
C LEU A 312 2.31 8.53 -23.45
N GLY A 313 3.21 9.33 -22.89
CA GLY A 313 4.10 10.24 -23.62
C GLY A 313 5.56 9.95 -23.29
N VAL A 314 6.24 9.18 -24.14
CA VAL A 314 7.63 8.74 -23.94
C VAL A 314 8.33 8.63 -25.29
N GLY A 315 9.58 9.08 -25.37
CA GLY A 315 10.47 8.80 -26.52
C GLY A 315 9.85 9.22 -27.86
N GLY A 316 9.62 10.53 -28.03
CA GLY A 316 9.20 11.06 -29.31
C GLY A 316 7.74 10.84 -29.70
N VAL A 317 7.00 9.92 -29.06
CA VAL A 317 5.59 9.60 -29.38
C VAL A 317 4.66 9.85 -28.19
N LEU A 318 3.51 10.48 -28.48
CA LEU A 318 2.37 10.71 -27.61
C LEU A 318 1.23 9.77 -28.01
N TYR A 319 0.91 8.81 -27.16
CA TYR A 319 -0.25 7.95 -27.32
C TYR A 319 -1.47 8.55 -26.62
N VAL A 320 -2.51 8.85 -27.39
CA VAL A 320 -3.71 9.57 -26.92
C VAL A 320 -5.01 8.88 -27.34
N ARG A 321 -6.10 9.16 -26.62
CA ARG A 321 -7.50 8.86 -27.00
C ARG A 321 -8.32 10.16 -26.93
N LEU A 322 -9.37 10.34 -27.73
CA LEU A 322 -10.28 11.48 -27.52
C LEU A 322 -11.17 11.23 -26.30
N ILE A 323 -11.56 12.31 -25.64
CA ILE A 323 -12.37 12.25 -24.42
C ILE A 323 -13.82 11.85 -24.71
N SER A 324 -14.33 12.07 -25.93
CA SER A 324 -15.76 11.91 -26.20
C SER A 324 -16.25 10.45 -26.25
N ASP A 325 -15.37 9.44 -26.28
CA ASP A 325 -15.78 8.03 -26.26
C ASP A 325 -14.70 7.08 -25.69
N ASN A 326 -15.06 6.28 -24.67
CA ASN A 326 -14.14 5.33 -24.01
C ASN A 326 -13.65 4.17 -24.91
N ASN A 327 -14.28 3.96 -26.08
CA ASN A 327 -13.96 2.89 -27.02
C ASN A 327 -13.13 3.36 -28.23
N GLU A 328 -12.65 4.59 -28.23
CA GLU A 328 -11.88 5.09 -29.36
C GLU A 328 -10.49 4.44 -29.51
N PRO A 329 -10.03 4.26 -30.75
CA PRO A 329 -8.72 3.69 -31.03
C PRO A 329 -7.60 4.57 -30.45
N LEU A 330 -6.54 3.91 -29.98
CA LEU A 330 -5.31 4.59 -29.55
C LEU A 330 -4.65 5.27 -30.76
N ILE A 331 -4.33 6.55 -30.64
CA ILE A 331 -3.68 7.33 -31.71
C ILE A 331 -2.27 7.70 -31.26
N GLY A 332 -1.27 7.36 -32.07
CA GLY A 332 0.12 7.78 -31.87
C GLY A 332 0.40 9.10 -32.58
N LEU A 333 0.87 10.09 -31.82
CA LEU A 333 1.18 11.44 -32.28
C LEU A 333 2.68 11.75 -32.08
N PRO A 334 3.34 12.50 -32.98
CA PRO A 334 4.73 12.86 -32.76
C PRO A 334 4.83 14.03 -31.75
N SER A 335 5.47 13.76 -30.61
CA SER A 335 5.59 14.72 -29.50
C SER A 335 6.54 15.89 -29.76
N LYS A 336 7.55 15.72 -30.62
CA LYS A 336 8.63 16.71 -30.83
C LYS A 336 8.13 18.08 -31.34
N ASN A 337 6.95 18.12 -31.96
CA ASN A 337 6.36 19.34 -32.52
C ASN A 337 5.01 19.68 -31.87
N MET A 338 4.70 19.06 -30.72
CA MET A 338 3.47 19.29 -29.97
C MET A 338 3.81 19.86 -28.61
N TYR A 339 3.17 20.97 -28.30
CA TYR A 339 3.42 21.67 -27.05
C TYR A 339 2.13 21.70 -26.23
N PRO A 340 2.17 21.26 -24.96
CA PRO A 340 0.99 21.20 -24.12
C PRO A 340 0.56 22.61 -23.69
N ILE A 341 -0.74 22.87 -23.74
CA ILE A 341 -1.39 24.02 -23.11
C ILE A 341 -1.78 23.57 -21.70
N ILE A 342 -1.13 24.15 -20.69
CA ILE A 342 -1.43 23.88 -19.27
C ILE A 342 -2.59 24.81 -18.88
N SER A 343 -3.74 24.24 -18.55
CA SER A 343 -4.90 24.99 -18.05
C SER A 343 -4.63 25.46 -16.61
N GLU A 344 -5.08 26.66 -16.23
CA GLU A 344 -4.94 27.24 -14.87
C GLU A 344 -5.51 26.36 -13.75
N LYS A 345 -6.30 25.32 -14.06
CA LYS A 345 -6.80 24.35 -13.07
C LYS A 345 -5.76 23.34 -12.57
N ASP A 346 -4.62 23.21 -13.25
CA ASP A 346 -3.59 22.18 -12.97
C ASP A 346 -2.32 22.76 -12.30
N THR A 347 -2.32 24.04 -11.90
CA THR A 347 -1.33 24.66 -11.01
C THR A 347 -1.89 24.82 -9.61
#